data_AF-A0A920IPW6-F1
#
_entry.id   AF-A0A920IPW6-F1
#
_cell.length_a   1.000
_cell.length_b   1.000
_cell.length_c   1.000
_cell.angle_alpha   90.00
_cell.angle_beta   90.00
_cell.angle_gamma   90.00
#
_symmetry.space_group_name_H-M   'P 1'
#
loop_
_entity.id
_entity.type
_entity.pdbx_description
1 polymer ?
#
loop_
_entity_poly.entity_id
_entity_poly.type
_entity_poly.pdbx_seq_one_letter_code
_entity_poly.pdbx_strand_id
1 'polypeptide(L)'
;MGTMCRIFNELDRIKEKNALQRKELIKKINIYVNSELINKSSGDIYKFSKFIFTEWQKYSPVRDEDFHDLKKEFNEARSPVIKVLSQYEEKHALTKKELIQKVTELNSDDNKVNLENFMMLKQNFMKIPSAGKNEKKLWNQFNKAGDKFFEIEKNKKIEKIKVINKMIAELDKNSDFKKLSLELANFQDISQSKEFIKLSKIIKTELNKINESKRNKKIQELKNIITNIDKLNSLETDKKITNLFIDSTYENNLNICRQVTVELEVFAGVQVPKVDEKLREVASVKLLQEKFNAKSSPKEFYLNNLKIFISNLSSKKPITKEIKMWHRIIDLHDHFLS
;
A
#
# COMPACT_ATOMS: atom_id res chain seq x y z
N MET A 1 -79.15 14.85 -12.61
CA MET A 1 -79.32 14.69 -11.14
C MET A 1 -78.92 13.31 -10.60
N GLY A 2 -78.89 12.23 -11.41
CA GLY A 2 -78.60 10.87 -10.91
C GLY A 2 -77.14 10.54 -10.56
N THR A 3 -76.13 11.18 -11.18
CA THR A 3 -74.72 10.83 -10.97
C THR A 3 -74.16 11.32 -9.62
N MET A 4 -74.55 12.52 -9.18
CA MET A 4 -74.15 13.10 -7.89
C MET A 4 -74.68 12.32 -6.69
N CYS A 5 -75.94 11.87 -6.75
CA CYS A 5 -76.56 11.09 -5.67
C CYS A 5 -75.91 9.70 -5.53
N ARG A 6 -75.49 9.09 -6.65
CA ARG A 6 -74.75 7.82 -6.65
C ARG A 6 -73.36 7.96 -6.04
N ILE A 7 -72.62 9.02 -6.36
CA ILE A 7 -71.28 9.30 -5.79
C ILE A 7 -71.38 9.55 -4.28
N PHE A 8 -72.39 10.28 -3.82
CA PHE A 8 -72.61 10.55 -2.40
C PHE A 8 -72.89 9.25 -1.62
N ASN A 9 -73.78 8.39 -2.13
CA ASN A 9 -74.08 7.10 -1.53
C ASN A 9 -72.88 6.14 -1.52
N GLU A 10 -72.01 6.20 -2.53
CA GLU A 10 -70.79 5.40 -2.60
C GLU A 10 -69.73 5.86 -1.60
N LEU A 11 -69.54 7.18 -1.46
CA LEU A 11 -68.66 7.76 -0.44
C LEU A 11 -69.12 7.45 0.98
N ASP A 12 -70.42 7.51 1.25
CA ASP A 12 -70.95 7.19 2.59
C ASP A 12 -70.76 5.72 2.95
N ARG A 13 -70.93 4.80 1.98
CA ARG A 13 -70.58 3.37 2.18
C ARG A 13 -69.09 3.17 2.46
N ILE A 14 -68.21 3.92 1.80
CA ILE A 14 -66.77 3.87 2.06
C ILE A 14 -66.46 4.36 3.48
N LYS A 15 -67.10 5.45 3.93
CA LYS A 15 -66.93 5.98 5.29
C LYS A 15 -67.40 5.00 6.36
N GLU A 16 -68.55 4.35 6.18
CA GLU A 16 -69.04 3.30 7.08
C GLU A 16 -68.08 2.11 7.13
N LYS A 17 -67.61 1.64 5.97
CA LYS A 17 -66.64 0.54 5.89
C LYS A 17 -65.33 0.91 6.60
N ASN A 18 -64.82 2.12 6.40
CA ASN A 18 -63.60 2.61 7.05
C ASN A 18 -63.78 2.72 8.57
N ALA A 19 -64.95 3.17 9.05
CA ALA A 19 -65.25 3.22 10.48
C ALA A 19 -65.24 1.81 11.10
N LEU A 20 -65.82 0.81 10.43
CA LEU A 20 -65.74 -0.60 10.87
C LEU A 20 -64.29 -1.10 10.91
N GLN A 21 -63.48 -0.81 9.88
CA GLN A 21 -62.07 -1.20 9.86
C GLN A 21 -61.27 -0.54 11.00
N ARG A 22 -61.58 0.71 11.35
CA ARG A 22 -60.98 1.38 12.53
C ARG A 22 -61.37 0.70 13.84
N LYS A 23 -62.65 0.30 14.01
CA LYS A 23 -63.09 -0.47 15.18
C LYS A 23 -62.35 -1.81 15.30
N GLU A 24 -62.18 -2.52 14.19
CA GLU A 24 -61.41 -3.77 14.16
C GLU A 24 -59.92 -3.55 14.48
N LEU A 25 -59.32 -2.46 13.97
CA LEU A 25 -57.95 -2.08 14.33
C LEU A 25 -57.81 -1.81 15.84
N ILE A 26 -58.78 -1.11 16.45
CA ILE A 26 -58.79 -0.84 17.90
C ILE A 26 -58.88 -2.15 18.70
N LYS A 27 -59.76 -3.08 18.30
CA LYS A 27 -59.83 -4.43 18.91
C LYS A 27 -58.48 -5.15 18.82
N LYS A 28 -57.83 -5.11 17.65
CA LYS A 28 -56.50 -5.71 17.45
C LYS A 28 -55.44 -5.09 18.37
N ILE A 29 -55.48 -3.78 18.57
CA ILE A 29 -54.58 -3.09 19.51
C ILE A 29 -54.83 -3.58 20.94
N ASN A 30 -56.09 -3.62 21.38
CA ASN A 30 -56.44 -4.06 22.72
C ASN A 30 -56.04 -5.52 22.99
N ILE A 31 -56.22 -6.41 22.03
CA ILE A 31 -55.73 -7.79 22.11
C ILE A 31 -54.20 -7.78 22.30
N TYR A 32 -53.46 -7.07 21.44
CA TYR A 32 -52.00 -6.99 21.54
C TYR A 32 -51.53 -6.46 22.90
N VAL A 33 -52.18 -5.42 23.42
CA VAL A 33 -51.87 -4.83 24.74
C VAL A 33 -52.10 -5.83 25.88
N ASN A 34 -53.22 -6.56 25.84
CA ASN A 34 -53.65 -7.40 26.96
C ASN A 34 -52.96 -8.78 26.99
N SER A 35 -52.55 -9.33 25.84
CA SER A 35 -52.02 -10.70 25.77
C SER A 35 -50.57 -10.81 25.29
N GLU A 36 -50.08 -9.85 24.51
CA GLU A 36 -48.79 -9.99 23.81
C GLU A 36 -47.72 -9.01 24.28
N LEU A 37 -48.09 -7.78 24.63
CA LEU A 37 -47.18 -6.64 24.79
C LEU A 37 -46.01 -6.90 25.75
N ILE A 38 -46.27 -7.59 26.87
CA ILE A 38 -45.27 -7.83 27.93
C ILE A 38 -44.08 -8.65 27.44
N ASN A 39 -44.28 -9.54 26.46
CA ASN A 39 -43.27 -10.49 26.00
C ASN A 39 -42.57 -10.06 24.70
N LYS A 40 -42.81 -8.83 24.21
CA LYS A 40 -42.29 -8.35 22.93
C LYS A 40 -41.03 -7.51 23.09
N SER A 41 -40.13 -7.66 22.13
CA SER A 41 -38.94 -6.80 22.03
C SER A 41 -39.32 -5.37 21.67
N SER A 42 -38.47 -4.40 22.00
CA SER A 42 -38.68 -3.00 21.60
C SER A 42 -38.82 -2.84 20.07
N GLY A 43 -38.15 -3.68 19.29
CA GLY A 43 -38.23 -3.69 17.83
C GLY A 43 -39.60 -4.13 17.32
N ASP A 44 -40.19 -5.15 17.94
CA ASP A 44 -41.52 -5.65 17.56
C ASP A 44 -42.61 -4.66 17.96
N ILE A 45 -42.48 -4.03 19.14
CA ILE A 45 -43.37 -2.97 19.60
C ILE A 45 -43.31 -1.76 18.66
N TYR A 46 -42.10 -1.38 18.21
CA TYR A 46 -41.94 -0.29 17.23
C TYR A 46 -42.60 -0.64 15.88
N LYS A 47 -42.38 -1.85 15.36
CA LYS A 47 -43.02 -2.32 14.11
C LYS A 47 -44.54 -2.29 14.24
N PHE A 48 -45.08 -2.78 15.36
CA PHE A 48 -46.50 -2.75 15.63
C PHE A 48 -47.04 -1.31 15.74
N SER A 49 -46.34 -0.43 16.47
CA SER A 49 -46.70 0.99 16.57
C SER A 49 -46.73 1.69 15.21
N LYS A 50 -45.81 1.35 14.30
CA LYS A 50 -45.81 1.87 12.93
C LYS A 50 -46.99 1.31 12.13
N PHE A 51 -47.22 0.00 12.22
CA PHE A 51 -48.33 -0.67 11.55
C PHE A 51 -49.68 -0.05 11.93
N ILE A 52 -49.97 0.12 13.22
CA ILE A 52 -51.26 0.66 13.69
C ILE A 52 -51.47 2.10 13.20
N PHE A 53 -50.40 2.90 13.14
CA PHE A 53 -50.48 4.27 12.62
C PHE A 53 -50.76 4.27 11.13
N THR A 54 -50.07 3.44 10.34
CA THR A 54 -50.30 3.32 8.90
C THR A 54 -51.71 2.85 8.57
N GLU A 55 -52.21 1.81 9.24
CA GLU A 55 -53.57 1.32 8.99
C GLU A 55 -54.63 2.36 9.42
N TRP A 56 -54.42 3.07 10.52
CA TRP A 56 -55.31 4.16 10.93
C TRP A 56 -55.45 5.25 9.85
N GLN A 57 -54.35 5.64 9.22
CA GLN A 57 -54.33 6.63 8.13
C GLN A 57 -55.00 6.10 6.85
N LYS A 58 -54.80 4.83 6.53
CA LYS A 58 -55.38 4.15 5.36
C LYS A 58 -56.91 4.13 5.40
N TYR A 59 -57.51 3.92 6.56
CA TYR A 59 -58.97 3.88 6.72
C TYR A 59 -59.57 5.28 6.94
N SER A 60 -59.30 6.19 6.01
CA SER A 60 -59.82 7.56 5.97
C SER A 60 -60.39 7.85 4.56
N PRO A 61 -61.52 8.57 4.40
CA PRO A 61 -62.29 9.29 5.42
C PRO A 61 -63.30 8.40 6.18
N VAL A 62 -63.80 8.91 7.30
CA VAL A 62 -64.95 8.37 8.08
C VAL A 62 -65.99 9.48 8.25
N ARG A 63 -67.19 9.17 8.76
CA ARG A 63 -68.19 10.21 9.08
C ARG A 63 -67.73 11.05 10.26
N ASP A 64 -68.13 12.32 10.27
CA ASP A 64 -67.73 13.25 11.33
C ASP A 64 -68.28 12.84 12.70
N GLU A 65 -69.49 12.29 12.73
CA GLU A 65 -70.13 11.73 13.93
C GLU A 65 -69.31 10.60 14.56
N ASP A 66 -68.74 9.70 13.74
CA ASP A 66 -67.92 8.58 14.21
C ASP A 66 -66.47 8.99 14.53
N PHE A 67 -65.96 10.05 13.89
CA PHE A 67 -64.54 10.37 13.92
C PHE A 67 -64.01 10.67 15.32
N HIS A 68 -64.77 11.45 16.09
CA HIS A 68 -64.35 11.90 17.42
C HIS A 68 -64.21 10.73 18.40
N ASP A 69 -65.21 9.85 18.45
CA ASP A 69 -65.22 8.70 19.34
C ASP A 69 -64.16 7.67 18.94
N LEU A 70 -64.08 7.34 17.63
CA LEU A 70 -63.04 6.44 17.13
C LEU A 70 -61.63 6.95 17.42
N LYS A 71 -61.40 8.26 17.25
CA LYS A 71 -60.09 8.87 17.53
C LYS A 71 -59.75 8.80 19.02
N LYS A 72 -60.73 9.01 19.90
CA LYS A 72 -60.56 8.88 21.35
C LYS A 72 -60.19 7.43 21.72
N GLU A 73 -61.01 6.47 21.30
CA GLU A 73 -60.78 5.04 21.57
C GLU A 73 -59.44 4.55 21.01
N PHE A 74 -59.06 4.99 19.80
CA PHE A 74 -57.76 4.66 19.23
C PHE A 74 -56.59 5.21 20.04
N ASN A 75 -56.69 6.43 20.55
CA ASN A 75 -55.66 7.03 21.39
C ASN A 75 -55.54 6.32 22.74
N GLU A 76 -56.67 5.94 23.34
CA GLU A 76 -56.71 5.17 24.57
C GLU A 76 -56.08 3.77 24.37
N ALA A 77 -56.50 3.06 23.32
CA ALA A 77 -55.99 1.72 23.00
C ALA A 77 -54.48 1.70 22.73
N ARG A 78 -53.94 2.70 22.02
CA ARG A 78 -52.50 2.74 21.68
C ARG A 78 -51.61 3.32 22.78
N SER A 79 -52.18 3.97 23.80
CA SER A 79 -51.42 4.63 24.87
C SER A 79 -50.48 3.66 25.61
N PRO A 80 -50.89 2.43 26.00
CA PRO A 80 -49.99 1.46 26.63
C PRO A 80 -48.80 1.06 25.76
N VAL A 81 -49.01 0.89 24.44
CA VAL A 81 -47.94 0.57 23.48
C VAL A 81 -46.88 1.68 23.47
N ILE A 82 -47.32 2.94 23.40
CA ILE A 82 -46.42 4.10 23.42
C ILE A 82 -45.67 4.18 24.75
N LYS A 83 -46.36 3.98 25.88
CA LYS A 83 -45.75 4.03 27.22
C LYS A 83 -44.64 3.00 27.36
N VAL A 84 -44.88 1.74 26.97
CA VAL A 84 -43.85 0.68 27.04
C VAL A 84 -42.69 0.99 26.10
N LEU A 85 -42.96 1.49 24.89
CA LEU A 85 -41.90 1.88 23.96
C LEU A 85 -41.02 3.00 24.56
N SER A 86 -41.61 4.03 25.17
CA SER A 86 -40.86 5.10 25.84
C SER A 86 -40.00 4.58 27.00
N GLN A 87 -40.47 3.61 27.77
CA GLN A 87 -39.67 2.98 28.83
C GLN A 87 -38.45 2.23 28.28
N TYR A 88 -38.59 1.55 27.14
CA TYR A 88 -37.44 0.95 26.44
C TYR A 88 -36.47 2.02 25.95
N GLU A 89 -36.97 3.08 25.30
CA GLU A 89 -36.15 4.20 24.83
C GLU A 89 -35.38 4.88 25.96
N GLU A 90 -35.98 5.03 27.15
CA GLU A 90 -35.32 5.55 28.35
C GLU A 90 -34.21 4.61 28.85
N LYS A 91 -34.45 3.30 28.92
CA LYS A 91 -33.41 2.31 29.28
C LYS A 91 -32.24 2.32 28.29
N HIS A 92 -32.54 2.39 26.99
CA HIS A 92 -31.51 2.51 25.95
C HIS A 92 -30.72 3.81 26.11
N ALA A 93 -31.40 4.92 26.41
CA ALA A 93 -30.75 6.21 26.64
C ALA A 93 -29.79 6.15 27.85
N LEU A 94 -30.19 5.50 28.95
CA LEU A 94 -29.33 5.31 30.12
C LEU A 94 -28.09 4.50 29.77
N THR A 95 -28.26 3.35 29.12
CA THR A 95 -27.14 2.49 28.70
C THR A 95 -26.18 3.23 27.75
N LYS A 96 -26.72 4.04 26.82
CA LYS A 96 -25.91 4.88 25.92
C LYS A 96 -25.15 5.97 26.68
N LYS A 97 -25.73 6.58 27.71
CA LYS A 97 -25.04 7.55 28.57
C LYS A 97 -23.88 6.92 29.32
N GLU A 98 -24.03 5.70 29.84
CA GLU A 98 -22.93 4.97 30.48
C GLU A 98 -21.78 4.71 29.50
N LEU A 99 -22.07 4.37 28.23
CA LEU A 99 -21.04 4.23 27.21
C LEU A 99 -20.33 5.55 26.90
N ILE A 100 -21.06 6.67 26.86
CA ILE A 100 -20.47 8.00 26.70
C ILE A 100 -19.53 8.30 27.88
N GLN A 101 -19.95 8.00 29.10
CA GLN A 101 -19.12 8.18 30.29
C GLN A 101 -17.83 7.35 30.20
N LYS A 102 -17.93 6.08 29.80
CA LYS A 102 -16.75 5.23 29.56
C LYS A 102 -15.80 5.84 28.54
N VAL A 103 -16.31 6.41 27.44
CA VAL A 103 -15.47 7.12 26.45
C VAL A 103 -14.80 8.36 27.06
N THR A 104 -15.51 9.13 27.89
CA THR A 104 -14.92 10.31 28.52
C THR A 104 -13.79 9.97 29.50
N GLU A 105 -13.92 8.85 30.20
CA GLU A 105 -12.96 8.34 31.19
C GLU A 105 -11.73 7.65 30.56
N LEU A 106 -11.76 7.34 29.25
CA LEU A 106 -10.60 6.82 28.55
C LEU A 106 -9.43 7.83 28.63
N ASN A 107 -8.35 7.38 29.27
CA ASN A 107 -7.19 8.20 29.64
C ASN A 107 -5.85 7.42 29.58
N SER A 108 -5.72 6.40 28.73
CA SER A 108 -4.44 5.71 28.54
C SER A 108 -3.37 6.65 27.99
N ASP A 109 -2.11 6.46 28.42
CA ASP A 109 -0.95 7.17 27.87
C ASP A 109 -0.73 6.86 26.38
N ASP A 110 -1.10 5.65 25.94
CA ASP A 110 -1.10 5.28 24.53
C ASP A 110 -2.44 5.64 23.88
N ASN A 111 -2.42 6.69 23.06
CA ASN A 111 -3.56 7.13 22.28
C ASN A 111 -4.10 6.06 21.31
N LYS A 112 -3.28 5.10 20.87
CA LYS A 112 -3.76 3.97 20.05
C LYS A 112 -4.72 3.08 20.82
N VAL A 113 -4.39 2.77 22.08
CA VAL A 113 -5.25 2.00 22.98
C VAL A 113 -6.56 2.76 23.24
N ASN A 114 -6.51 4.09 23.40
CA ASN A 114 -7.71 4.90 23.53
C ASN A 114 -8.60 4.84 22.27
N LEU A 115 -8.01 4.89 21.07
CA LEU A 115 -8.75 4.77 19.81
C LEU A 115 -9.39 3.40 19.64
N GLU A 116 -8.67 2.32 19.95
CA GLU A 116 -9.20 0.95 19.90
C GLU A 116 -10.40 0.77 20.86
N ASN A 117 -10.24 1.22 22.10
CA ASN A 117 -11.31 1.19 23.10
C ASN A 117 -12.50 2.07 22.68
N PHE A 118 -12.27 3.26 22.14
CA PHE A 118 -13.33 4.11 21.60
C PHE A 118 -14.10 3.40 20.47
N MET A 119 -13.39 2.73 19.54
CA MET A 119 -14.03 1.99 18.45
C MET A 119 -14.87 0.81 18.96
N MET A 120 -14.38 0.08 19.97
CA MET A 120 -15.15 -0.98 20.62
C MET A 120 -16.42 -0.43 21.29
N LEU A 121 -16.30 0.67 22.04
CA LEU A 121 -17.45 1.35 22.66
C LEU A 121 -18.44 1.87 21.61
N LYS A 122 -17.94 2.33 20.45
CA LYS A 122 -18.78 2.78 19.32
C LYS A 122 -19.60 1.62 18.76
N GLN A 123 -18.99 0.44 18.58
CA GLN A 123 -19.74 -0.74 18.15
C GLN A 123 -20.83 -1.13 19.15
N ASN A 124 -20.51 -1.09 20.45
CA ASN A 124 -21.49 -1.37 21.50
C ASN A 124 -22.62 -0.34 21.51
N PHE A 125 -22.32 0.95 21.31
CA PHE A 125 -23.32 2.01 21.19
C PHE A 125 -24.29 1.75 20.04
N MET A 126 -23.77 1.34 18.88
CA MET A 126 -24.56 1.06 17.67
C MET A 126 -25.44 -0.20 17.79
N LYS A 127 -25.05 -1.17 18.62
CA LYS A 127 -25.85 -2.37 18.89
C LYS A 127 -27.08 -2.08 19.75
N ILE A 128 -27.05 -1.02 20.57
CA ILE A 128 -28.19 -0.63 21.40
C ILE A 128 -29.26 0.00 20.48
N PRO A 129 -30.53 -0.45 20.57
CA PRO A 129 -31.60 0.13 19.78
C PRO A 129 -31.79 1.64 20.03
N SER A 130 -32.58 2.29 19.18
CA SER A 130 -32.82 3.73 19.25
C SER A 130 -33.32 4.18 20.63
N ALA A 131 -32.79 5.29 21.11
CA ALA A 131 -33.26 6.02 22.29
C ALA A 131 -34.32 7.09 21.95
N GLY A 132 -35.08 6.86 20.87
CA GLY A 132 -36.13 7.75 20.40
C GLY A 132 -35.61 9.16 20.10
N LYS A 133 -36.26 10.16 20.68
CA LYS A 133 -35.90 11.59 20.50
C LYS A 133 -34.48 11.94 20.99
N ASN A 134 -33.93 11.16 21.92
CA ASN A 134 -32.60 11.43 22.49
C ASN A 134 -31.44 10.91 21.62
N GLU A 135 -31.71 10.05 20.63
CA GLU A 135 -30.70 9.35 19.85
C GLU A 135 -29.67 10.31 19.23
N LYS A 136 -30.14 11.33 18.51
CA LYS A 136 -29.28 12.32 17.84
C LYS A 136 -28.36 13.05 18.82
N LYS A 137 -28.91 13.43 19.99
CA LYS A 137 -28.15 14.13 21.03
C LYS A 137 -27.07 13.23 21.62
N LEU A 138 -27.41 11.99 21.95
CA LEU A 138 -26.48 11.01 22.52
C LEU A 138 -25.36 10.66 21.53
N TRP A 139 -25.70 10.47 20.25
CA TRP A 139 -24.72 10.21 19.21
C TRP A 139 -23.70 11.37 19.06
N ASN A 140 -24.19 12.61 19.06
CA ASN A 140 -23.32 13.78 19.00
C ASN A 140 -22.41 13.88 20.22
N GLN A 141 -22.94 13.61 21.42
CA GLN A 141 -22.14 13.60 22.66
C GLN A 141 -21.08 12.49 22.64
N PHE A 142 -21.44 11.30 22.16
CA PHE A 142 -20.52 10.17 22.02
C PHE A 142 -19.34 10.51 21.10
N ASN A 143 -19.60 11.05 19.92
CA ASN A 143 -18.53 11.42 18.98
C ASN A 143 -17.67 12.55 19.55
N LYS A 144 -18.30 13.58 20.13
CA LYS A 144 -17.58 14.69 20.76
C LYS A 144 -16.62 14.21 21.86
N ALA A 145 -17.00 13.19 22.63
CA ALA A 145 -16.13 12.61 23.64
C ALA A 145 -14.91 11.87 23.04
N GLY A 146 -15.02 11.35 21.82
CA GLY A 146 -13.95 10.66 21.09
C GLY A 146 -13.08 11.56 20.20
N ASP A 147 -13.55 12.74 19.79
CA ASP A 147 -12.84 13.65 18.88
C ASP A 147 -11.40 13.96 19.35
N LYS A 148 -11.21 14.08 20.67
CA LYS A 148 -9.90 14.31 21.30
C LYS A 148 -8.82 13.31 20.85
N PHE A 149 -9.17 12.04 20.66
CA PHE A 149 -8.21 11.01 20.28
C PHE A 149 -7.74 11.14 18.82
N PHE A 150 -8.63 11.55 17.93
CA PHE A 150 -8.31 11.79 16.53
C PHE A 150 -7.51 13.08 16.34
N GLU A 151 -7.81 14.12 17.13
CA GLU A 151 -7.04 15.35 17.17
C GLU A 151 -5.59 15.09 17.60
N ILE A 152 -5.38 14.25 18.63
CA ILE A 152 -4.03 13.84 19.06
C ILE A 152 -3.28 13.16 17.92
N GLU A 153 -3.86 12.18 17.22
CA GLU A 153 -3.20 11.52 16.08
C GLU A 153 -2.92 12.48 14.93
N LYS A 154 -3.87 13.37 14.64
CA LYS A 154 -3.69 14.40 13.61
C LYS A 154 -2.52 15.32 13.96
N ASN A 155 -2.44 15.76 15.21
CA ASN A 155 -1.36 16.62 15.68
C ASN A 155 -0.01 15.91 15.67
N LYS A 156 0.08 14.63 16.07
CA LYS A 156 1.30 13.83 15.93
C LYS A 156 1.80 13.76 14.49
N LYS A 157 0.89 13.58 13.52
CA LYS A 157 1.24 13.61 12.10
C LYS A 157 1.74 14.98 11.65
N ILE A 158 1.10 16.07 12.11
CA ILE A 158 1.53 17.44 11.82
C ILE A 158 2.93 17.70 12.38
N GLU A 159 3.22 17.29 13.62
CA GLU A 159 4.55 17.45 14.23
C GLU A 159 5.62 16.67 13.46
N LYS A 160 5.33 15.43 13.05
CA LYS A 160 6.23 14.66 12.17
C LYS A 160 6.49 15.37 10.83
N ILE A 161 5.46 15.95 10.23
CA ILE A 161 5.59 16.74 9.00
C ILE A 161 6.47 17.99 9.23
N LYS A 162 6.33 18.68 10.38
CA LYS A 162 7.21 19.80 10.74
C LYS A 162 8.67 19.37 10.86
N VAL A 163 8.94 18.20 11.45
CA VAL A 163 10.29 17.64 11.51
C VAL A 163 10.86 17.38 10.13
N ILE A 164 10.08 16.77 9.22
CA ILE A 164 10.52 16.57 7.82
C ILE A 164 10.78 17.91 7.12
N ASN A 165 9.92 18.91 7.31
CA ASN A 165 10.13 20.23 6.72
C ASN A 165 11.41 20.89 7.24
N LYS A 166 11.71 20.74 8.52
CA LYS A 166 12.98 21.20 9.11
C LYS A 166 14.18 20.46 8.48
N MET A 167 14.10 19.13 8.36
CA MET A 167 15.13 18.34 7.68
C MET A 167 15.35 18.84 6.24
N ILE A 168 14.29 19.11 5.49
CA ILE A 168 14.37 19.66 4.12
C ILE A 168 15.07 21.02 4.09
N ALA A 169 14.77 21.90 5.06
CA ALA A 169 15.35 23.24 5.13
C ALA A 169 16.84 23.22 5.50
N GLU A 170 17.27 22.22 6.29
CA GLU A 170 18.65 22.05 6.75
C GLU A 170 19.52 21.25 5.75
N LEU A 171 18.96 20.77 4.63
CA LEU A 171 19.72 20.05 3.61
C LEU A 171 20.76 20.95 2.94
N ASP A 172 22.00 20.46 2.89
CA ASP A 172 23.07 21.02 2.08
C ASP A 172 23.66 19.97 1.12
N LYS A 173 24.60 20.37 0.27
CA LYS A 173 25.28 19.46 -0.68
C LYS A 173 26.20 18.43 0.00
N ASN A 174 26.60 18.67 1.25
CA ASN A 174 27.54 17.84 2.01
C ASN A 174 26.84 16.91 3.02
N SER A 175 25.51 16.98 3.07
CA SER A 175 24.68 16.25 4.02
C SER A 175 24.89 14.76 3.85
N ASP A 176 24.87 14.01 4.96
CA ASP A 176 24.94 12.56 4.89
C ASP A 176 23.58 11.98 4.45
N PHE A 177 23.38 11.94 3.13
CA PHE A 177 22.16 11.42 2.51
C PHE A 177 21.91 9.93 2.84
N LYS A 178 22.93 9.16 3.24
CA LYS A 178 22.73 7.78 3.69
C LYS A 178 22.10 7.74 5.08
N LYS A 179 22.63 8.55 6.00
CA LYS A 179 22.06 8.70 7.35
C LYS A 179 20.63 9.25 7.29
N LEU A 180 20.39 10.29 6.49
CA LEU A 180 19.06 10.85 6.28
C LEU A 180 18.07 9.83 5.71
N SER A 181 18.53 8.92 4.85
CA SER A 181 17.70 7.82 4.33
C SER A 181 17.25 6.85 5.43
N LEU A 182 18.10 6.57 6.41
CA LEU A 182 17.76 5.71 7.54
C LEU A 182 16.80 6.41 8.50
N GLU A 183 17.05 7.70 8.79
CA GLU A 183 16.17 8.50 9.64
C GLU A 183 14.77 8.67 9.02
N LEU A 184 14.69 8.88 7.69
CA LEU A 184 13.42 9.00 6.98
C LEU A 184 12.56 7.73 7.08
N ALA A 185 13.18 6.54 7.19
CA ALA A 185 12.45 5.28 7.33
C ALA A 185 11.59 5.24 8.60
N ASN A 186 11.95 5.99 9.65
CA ASN A 186 11.16 6.09 10.89
C ASN A 186 9.84 6.86 10.71
N PHE A 187 9.65 7.54 9.56
CA PHE A 187 8.46 8.35 9.25
C PHE A 187 7.54 7.67 8.22
N GLN A 188 7.62 6.35 8.08
CA GLN A 188 6.85 5.58 7.09
C GLN A 188 5.33 5.75 7.22
N ASP A 189 4.84 6.05 8.42
CA ASP A 189 3.43 6.32 8.70
C ASP A 189 2.88 7.60 8.05
N ILE A 190 3.77 8.50 7.60
CA ILE A 190 3.43 9.69 6.81
C ILE A 190 4.01 9.65 5.39
N SER A 191 4.29 8.45 4.87
CA SER A 191 4.88 8.23 3.54
C SER A 191 4.07 8.82 2.37
N GLN A 192 2.77 9.03 2.55
CA GLN A 192 1.89 9.66 1.57
C GLN A 192 1.92 11.20 1.61
N SER A 193 2.57 11.81 2.60
CA SER A 193 2.69 13.27 2.69
C SER A 193 3.56 13.83 1.57
N LYS A 194 3.24 15.04 1.11
CA LYS A 194 3.99 15.71 0.03
C LYS A 194 5.43 15.95 0.45
N GLU A 195 5.63 16.28 1.72
CA GLU A 195 6.91 16.57 2.36
C GLU A 195 7.80 15.33 2.41
N PHE A 196 7.25 14.18 2.83
CA PHE A 196 7.97 12.91 2.81
C PHE A 196 8.41 12.54 1.39
N ILE A 197 7.49 12.62 0.43
CA ILE A 197 7.78 12.31 -0.98
C ILE A 197 8.86 13.24 -1.53
N LYS A 198 8.79 14.53 -1.21
CA LYS A 198 9.79 15.53 -1.60
C LYS A 198 11.17 15.19 -1.04
N LEU A 199 11.28 14.94 0.28
CA LEU A 199 12.55 14.58 0.91
C LEU A 199 13.10 13.26 0.35
N SER A 200 12.26 12.23 0.17
CA SER A 200 12.67 10.97 -0.43
C SER A 200 13.24 11.15 -1.84
N LYS A 201 12.60 11.99 -2.66
CA LYS A 201 13.08 12.28 -4.01
C LYS A 201 14.46 12.96 -3.98
N ILE A 202 14.63 13.96 -3.11
CA ILE A 202 15.92 14.66 -2.96
C ILE A 202 17.02 13.68 -2.55
N ILE A 203 16.78 12.87 -1.52
CA ILE A 203 17.74 11.87 -1.04
C ILE A 203 18.13 10.89 -2.16
N LYS A 204 17.16 10.36 -2.91
CA LYS A 204 17.43 9.44 -4.02
C LYS A 204 18.27 10.09 -5.12
N THR A 205 17.93 11.32 -5.50
CA THR A 205 18.67 12.05 -6.54
C THR A 205 20.13 12.31 -6.13
N GLU A 206 20.37 12.75 -4.89
CA GLU A 206 21.71 13.04 -4.41
C GLU A 206 22.55 11.76 -4.19
N LEU A 207 21.95 10.68 -3.70
CA LEU A 207 22.64 9.38 -3.62
C LEU A 207 23.07 8.86 -5.00
N ASN A 208 22.22 9.02 -6.01
CA ASN A 208 22.57 8.63 -7.39
C ASN A 208 23.75 9.47 -7.91
N LYS A 209 23.74 10.79 -7.71
CA LYS A 209 24.87 11.67 -8.10
C LYS A 209 26.16 11.28 -7.38
N ILE A 210 26.11 10.97 -6.09
CA ILE A 210 27.28 10.51 -5.32
C ILE A 210 27.82 9.20 -5.91
N ASN A 211 26.95 8.25 -6.25
CA ASN A 211 27.36 6.97 -6.83
C ASN A 211 27.92 7.14 -8.26
N GLU A 212 27.32 7.98 -9.08
CA GLU A 212 27.82 8.33 -10.42
C GLU A 212 29.18 9.01 -10.35
N SER A 213 29.37 9.97 -9.43
CA SER A 213 30.66 10.62 -9.20
C SER A 213 31.74 9.62 -8.80
N LYS A 214 31.43 8.69 -7.88
CA LYS A 214 32.36 7.61 -7.49
C LYS A 214 32.69 6.70 -8.67
N ARG A 215 31.69 6.33 -9.48
CA ARG A 215 31.91 5.53 -10.70
C ARG A 215 32.79 6.26 -11.70
N ASN A 216 32.52 7.54 -11.95
CA ASN A 216 33.27 8.35 -12.90
C ASN A 216 34.71 8.60 -12.44
N LYS A 217 34.96 8.80 -11.14
CA LYS A 217 36.31 8.85 -10.57
C LYS A 217 37.07 7.54 -10.82
N LYS A 218 36.44 6.40 -10.54
CA LYS A 218 37.02 5.08 -10.78
C LYS A 218 37.29 4.82 -12.27
N ILE A 219 36.40 5.28 -13.16
CA ILE A 219 36.61 5.23 -14.62
C ILE A 219 37.78 6.12 -15.03
N GLN A 220 37.89 7.34 -14.49
CA GLN A 220 38.99 8.25 -14.83
C GLN A 220 40.34 7.73 -14.33
N GLU A 221 40.39 7.16 -13.13
CA GLU A 221 41.56 6.45 -12.61
C GLU A 221 41.99 5.30 -13.54
N LEU A 222 41.03 4.52 -14.04
CA LEU A 222 41.29 3.43 -15.00
C LEU A 222 41.69 3.94 -16.38
N LYS A 223 41.08 5.01 -16.89
CA LYS A 223 41.49 5.66 -18.13
C LYS A 223 42.93 6.11 -18.05
N ASN A 224 43.32 6.81 -16.98
CA ASN A 224 44.70 7.22 -16.74
C ASN A 224 45.69 6.04 -16.67
N ILE A 225 45.23 4.87 -16.25
CA ILE A 225 46.01 3.64 -16.24
C ILE A 225 46.14 3.06 -17.66
N ILE A 226 45.05 3.06 -18.44
CA ILE A 226 44.98 2.58 -19.82
C ILE A 226 45.76 3.49 -20.78
N THR A 227 45.79 4.81 -20.58
CA THR A 227 46.62 5.72 -21.40
C THR A 227 48.12 5.46 -21.27
N ASN A 228 48.57 4.77 -20.21
CA ASN A 228 49.96 4.32 -20.08
C ASN A 228 50.24 3.01 -20.85
N ILE A 229 49.25 2.47 -21.56
CA ILE A 229 49.38 1.32 -22.47
C ILE A 229 49.24 1.88 -23.89
N ASP A 230 50.38 2.17 -24.52
CA ASP A 230 50.56 3.06 -25.68
C ASP A 230 49.76 2.76 -26.98
N LYS A 231 48.90 1.73 -27.05
CA LYS A 231 48.07 1.46 -28.24
C LYS A 231 46.72 0.83 -27.88
N LEU A 232 45.77 1.65 -27.42
CA LEU A 232 44.36 1.23 -27.29
C LEU A 232 43.37 2.01 -28.19
N ASN A 233 43.84 2.98 -28.97
CA ASN A 233 42.96 3.77 -29.86
C ASN A 233 42.29 2.92 -30.97
N SER A 234 42.71 1.67 -31.18
CA SER A 234 42.04 0.73 -32.11
C SER A 234 40.85 -0.03 -31.50
N LEU A 235 40.68 -0.03 -30.17
CA LEU A 235 39.63 -0.81 -29.47
C LEU A 235 38.43 0.04 -29.03
N GLU A 236 38.31 1.26 -29.55
CA GLU A 236 37.41 2.32 -29.04
C GLU A 236 35.90 2.03 -29.11
N THR A 237 35.46 0.85 -29.57
CA THR A 237 34.04 0.61 -29.89
C THR A 237 33.34 -0.56 -29.20
N ASP A 238 34.01 -1.53 -28.56
CA ASP A 238 33.30 -2.69 -27.99
C ASP A 238 33.03 -2.55 -26.49
N LYS A 239 31.82 -2.05 -26.15
CA LYS A 239 31.31 -1.91 -24.77
C LYS A 239 31.47 -3.20 -23.93
N LYS A 240 31.50 -4.38 -24.56
CA LYS A 240 31.69 -5.66 -23.87
C LYS A 240 33.08 -5.80 -23.27
N ILE A 241 34.13 -5.40 -23.99
CA ILE A 241 35.52 -5.50 -23.54
C ILE A 241 35.74 -4.58 -22.34
N THR A 242 35.19 -3.36 -22.39
CA THR A 242 35.24 -2.41 -21.27
C THR A 242 34.59 -2.96 -20.01
N ASN A 243 33.47 -3.68 -20.13
CA ASN A 243 32.81 -4.32 -18.99
C ASN A 243 33.65 -5.48 -18.40
N LEU A 244 34.43 -6.21 -19.20
CA LEU A 244 35.30 -7.28 -18.70
C LEU A 244 36.37 -6.74 -17.74
N PHE A 245 36.89 -5.53 -17.97
CA PHE A 245 37.80 -4.88 -17.03
C PHE A 245 37.10 -4.42 -15.75
N ILE A 246 35.83 -4.01 -15.83
CA ILE A 246 35.04 -3.56 -14.67
C ILE A 246 34.75 -4.72 -13.69
N ASP A 247 34.45 -5.91 -14.23
CA ASP A 247 34.00 -7.08 -13.47
C ASP A 247 35.14 -8.03 -13.03
N SER A 248 36.40 -7.66 -13.28
CA SER A 248 37.57 -8.54 -13.09
C SER A 248 38.12 -8.61 -11.66
N THR A 249 38.63 -9.78 -11.27
CA THR A 249 39.13 -10.09 -9.92
C THR A 249 40.62 -9.78 -9.70
N TYR A 250 41.42 -9.65 -10.77
CA TYR A 250 42.87 -9.39 -10.75
C TYR A 250 43.67 -10.35 -9.85
N GLU A 251 43.59 -11.65 -10.15
CA GLU A 251 44.15 -12.74 -9.35
C GLU A 251 45.68 -12.87 -9.41
N ASN A 252 46.37 -12.02 -10.19
CA ASN A 252 47.82 -12.00 -10.32
C ASN A 252 48.44 -13.36 -10.67
N ASN A 253 47.96 -13.97 -11.75
CA ASN A 253 48.44 -15.24 -12.25
C ASN A 253 49.03 -15.10 -13.66
N LEU A 254 50.32 -14.75 -13.70
CA LEU A 254 51.06 -14.59 -14.95
C LEU A 254 51.10 -15.87 -15.80
N ASN A 255 51.04 -17.05 -15.18
CA ASN A 255 51.04 -18.32 -15.91
C ASN A 255 49.74 -18.51 -16.69
N ILE A 256 48.60 -18.15 -16.09
CA ILE A 256 47.30 -18.18 -16.77
C ILE A 256 47.25 -17.14 -17.87
N CYS A 257 47.74 -15.91 -17.63
CA CYS A 257 47.85 -14.90 -18.69
C CYS A 257 48.66 -15.42 -19.88
N ARG A 258 49.82 -16.04 -19.62
CA ARG A 258 50.68 -16.63 -20.65
C ARG A 258 50.02 -17.78 -21.38
N GLN A 259 49.33 -18.67 -20.67
CA GLN A 259 48.60 -19.79 -21.25
C GLN A 259 47.50 -19.30 -22.20
N VAL A 260 46.70 -18.32 -21.77
CA VAL A 260 45.63 -17.75 -22.59
C VAL A 260 46.16 -17.07 -23.85
N THR A 261 47.27 -16.32 -23.74
CA THR A 261 47.93 -15.74 -24.92
C THR A 261 48.30 -16.81 -25.94
N VAL A 262 48.89 -17.92 -25.48
CA VAL A 262 49.29 -19.03 -26.36
C VAL A 262 48.07 -19.75 -26.94
N GLU A 263 47.00 -19.97 -26.15
CA GLU A 263 45.76 -20.59 -26.63
C GLU A 263 45.11 -19.79 -27.77
N LEU A 264 45.11 -18.46 -27.68
CA LEU A 264 44.63 -17.58 -28.74
C LEU A 264 45.50 -17.62 -30.00
N GLU A 265 46.83 -17.64 -29.84
CA GLU A 265 47.76 -17.73 -30.98
C GLU A 265 47.64 -19.05 -31.74
N VAL A 266 47.52 -20.17 -31.01
CA VAL A 266 47.33 -21.49 -31.63
C VAL A 266 46.01 -21.56 -32.39
N PHE A 267 44.93 -21.01 -31.82
CA PHE A 267 43.65 -20.95 -32.52
C PHE A 267 43.75 -20.12 -33.81
N ALA A 268 44.42 -18.97 -33.76
CA ALA A 268 44.59 -18.08 -34.91
C ALA A 268 45.63 -18.58 -35.94
N GLY A 269 46.31 -19.70 -35.67
CA GLY A 269 47.34 -20.25 -36.54
C GLY A 269 48.63 -19.42 -36.59
N VAL A 270 48.87 -18.57 -35.60
CA VAL A 270 50.05 -17.70 -35.53
C VAL A 270 51.23 -18.43 -34.87
N GLN A 271 52.45 -18.08 -35.28
CA GLN A 271 53.65 -18.68 -34.69
C GLN A 271 53.82 -18.27 -33.23
N VAL A 272 53.68 -19.26 -32.34
CA VAL A 272 53.98 -19.13 -30.92
C VAL A 272 55.50 -19.06 -30.71
N PRO A 273 56.02 -18.19 -29.83
CA PRO A 273 57.45 -18.15 -29.50
C PRO A 273 58.01 -19.50 -29.05
N LYS A 274 59.27 -19.82 -29.42
CA LYS A 274 59.93 -21.10 -29.04
C LYS A 274 59.95 -21.35 -27.53
N VAL A 275 60.00 -20.29 -26.72
CA VAL A 275 59.96 -20.37 -25.25
C VAL A 275 58.62 -20.90 -24.71
N ASP A 276 57.58 -20.95 -25.54
CA ASP A 276 56.21 -21.37 -25.24
C ASP A 276 55.84 -22.69 -25.96
N GLU A 277 56.80 -23.41 -26.54
CA GLU A 277 56.56 -24.61 -27.37
C GLU A 277 55.80 -25.72 -26.62
N LYS A 278 56.15 -25.97 -25.35
CA LYS A 278 55.40 -26.92 -24.50
C LYS A 278 53.96 -26.48 -24.25
N LEU A 279 53.71 -25.17 -24.08
CA LEU A 279 52.36 -24.64 -23.91
C LEU A 279 51.57 -24.70 -25.21
N ARG A 280 52.23 -24.53 -26.36
CA ARG A 280 51.63 -24.70 -27.69
C ARG A 280 51.14 -26.12 -27.90
N GLU A 281 51.94 -27.14 -27.54
CA GLU A 281 51.54 -28.55 -27.67
C GLU A 281 50.30 -28.85 -26.83
N VAL A 282 50.29 -28.41 -25.58
CA VAL A 282 49.14 -28.56 -24.66
C VAL A 282 47.90 -27.82 -25.20
N ALA A 283 48.05 -26.57 -25.64
CA ALA A 283 46.97 -25.78 -26.22
C ALA A 283 46.42 -26.41 -27.52
N SER A 284 47.28 -26.99 -28.36
CA SER A 284 46.86 -27.65 -29.61
C SER A 284 46.03 -28.89 -29.33
N VAL A 285 46.42 -29.71 -28.35
CA VAL A 285 45.66 -30.90 -27.92
C VAL A 285 44.30 -30.48 -27.34
N LYS A 286 44.28 -29.45 -26.48
CA LYS A 286 43.05 -28.90 -25.89
C LYS A 286 42.10 -28.38 -26.97
N LEU A 287 42.61 -27.61 -27.94
CA LEU A 287 41.82 -27.08 -29.05
C LEU A 287 41.29 -28.18 -29.97
N LEU A 288 42.03 -29.27 -30.19
CA LEU A 288 41.52 -30.43 -30.92
C LEU A 288 40.35 -31.08 -30.17
N GLN A 289 40.49 -31.31 -28.86
CA GLN A 289 39.42 -31.85 -28.02
C GLN A 289 38.18 -30.93 -27.98
N GLU A 290 38.37 -29.61 -27.92
CA GLU A 290 37.29 -28.63 -27.94
C GLU A 290 36.64 -28.52 -29.33
N LYS A 291 37.38 -28.67 -30.44
CA LYS A 291 36.80 -28.77 -31.80
C LYS A 291 35.89 -29.99 -31.95
N PHE A 292 36.20 -31.09 -31.26
CA PHE A 292 35.34 -32.29 -31.26
C PHE A 292 34.11 -32.13 -30.33
N ASN A 293 34.17 -31.25 -29.32
CA ASN A 293 33.16 -31.17 -28.25
C ASN A 293 32.32 -29.87 -28.21
N ALA A 294 32.74 -28.76 -28.83
CA ALA A 294 32.13 -27.43 -28.61
C ALA A 294 31.45 -26.82 -29.85
N LYS A 295 30.30 -26.17 -29.59
CA LYS A 295 29.44 -25.39 -30.50
C LYS A 295 29.72 -23.87 -30.47
N SER A 296 30.85 -23.41 -29.92
CA SER A 296 31.13 -21.98 -29.70
C SER A 296 31.79 -21.32 -30.91
N SER A 297 31.36 -20.11 -31.23
CA SER A 297 31.93 -19.32 -32.33
C SER A 297 33.36 -18.83 -32.02
N PRO A 298 34.21 -18.57 -33.04
CA PRO A 298 35.55 -17.98 -32.84
C PRO A 298 35.52 -16.69 -32.00
N LYS A 299 34.50 -15.85 -32.21
CA LYS A 299 34.28 -14.63 -31.45
C LYS A 299 34.01 -14.88 -29.97
N GLU A 300 33.19 -15.88 -29.62
CA GLU A 300 32.92 -16.24 -28.22
C GLU A 300 34.14 -16.84 -27.54
N PHE A 301 34.90 -17.66 -28.27
CA PHE A 301 36.18 -18.21 -27.79
C PHE A 301 37.16 -17.09 -27.44
N TYR A 302 37.30 -16.09 -28.32
CA TYR A 302 38.16 -14.93 -28.09
C TYR A 302 37.74 -14.10 -26.87
N LEU A 303 36.45 -13.76 -26.75
CA LEU A 303 35.95 -12.96 -25.64
C LEU A 303 36.05 -13.67 -24.28
N ASN A 304 35.82 -14.99 -24.25
CA ASN A 304 35.98 -15.79 -23.03
C ASN A 304 37.43 -15.84 -22.58
N ASN A 305 38.37 -16.05 -23.51
CA ASN A 305 39.79 -16.04 -23.22
C ASN A 305 40.27 -14.64 -22.78
N LEU A 306 39.83 -13.56 -23.44
CA LEU A 306 40.10 -12.20 -22.98
C LEU A 306 39.63 -11.95 -21.55
N LYS A 307 38.43 -12.41 -21.18
CA LYS A 307 37.92 -12.30 -19.81
C LYS A 307 38.85 -12.98 -18.81
N ILE A 308 39.32 -14.18 -19.13
CA ILE A 308 40.25 -14.94 -18.27
C ILE A 308 41.58 -14.20 -18.16
N PHE A 309 42.13 -13.70 -19.28
CA PHE A 309 43.37 -12.93 -19.29
C PHE A 309 43.28 -11.70 -18.38
N ILE A 310 42.22 -10.90 -18.53
CA ILE A 310 42.01 -9.67 -17.76
C ILE A 310 41.82 -9.97 -16.27
N SER A 311 41.10 -11.04 -15.94
CA SER A 311 40.85 -11.44 -14.55
C SER A 311 42.11 -11.91 -13.82
N ASN A 312 43.15 -12.31 -14.55
CA ASN A 312 44.39 -12.85 -13.99
C ASN A 312 45.58 -11.87 -14.02
N LEU A 313 45.38 -10.64 -14.49
CA LEU A 313 46.42 -9.62 -14.48
C LEU A 313 46.91 -9.32 -13.06
N SER A 314 48.20 -9.01 -12.94
CA SER A 314 48.89 -8.76 -11.67
C SER A 314 48.28 -7.63 -10.84
N SER A 315 47.83 -6.60 -11.51
CA SER A 315 47.10 -5.51 -10.91
C SER A 315 46.46 -4.66 -12.01
N LYS A 316 45.86 -3.54 -11.60
CA LYS A 316 45.44 -2.51 -12.54
C LYS A 316 46.61 -1.92 -13.34
N LYS A 317 47.88 -2.05 -12.89
CA LYS A 317 49.08 -1.69 -13.65
C LYS A 317 49.83 -2.95 -14.07
N PRO A 318 49.68 -3.41 -15.33
CA PRO A 318 50.33 -4.62 -15.77
C PRO A 318 51.85 -4.46 -15.83
N ILE A 319 52.59 -5.53 -15.49
CA ILE A 319 54.05 -5.56 -15.64
C ILE A 319 54.45 -5.65 -17.11
N THR A 320 55.70 -5.30 -17.46
CA THR A 320 56.19 -5.28 -18.84
C THR A 320 55.94 -6.60 -19.61
N LYS A 321 55.96 -7.73 -18.92
CA LYS A 321 55.66 -9.05 -19.52
C LYS A 321 54.18 -9.19 -19.91
N GLU A 322 53.26 -8.73 -19.07
CA GLU A 322 51.82 -8.75 -19.34
C GLU A 322 51.44 -7.79 -20.47
N ILE A 323 52.10 -6.64 -20.54
CA ILE A 323 51.94 -5.68 -21.64
C ILE A 323 52.35 -6.32 -22.98
N LYS A 324 53.48 -7.04 -23.01
CA LYS A 324 53.92 -7.77 -24.22
C LYS A 324 52.93 -8.86 -24.62
N MET A 325 52.35 -9.58 -23.66
CA MET A 325 51.32 -10.60 -23.90
C MET A 325 50.01 -9.97 -24.42
N TRP A 326 49.63 -8.83 -23.85
CA TRP A 326 48.46 -8.08 -24.29
C TRP A 326 48.58 -7.63 -25.75
N HIS A 327 49.73 -7.07 -26.14
CA HIS A 327 49.98 -6.70 -27.54
C HIS A 327 49.80 -7.90 -28.49
N ARG A 328 50.38 -9.06 -28.14
CA ARG A 328 50.20 -10.29 -28.91
C ARG A 328 48.73 -10.68 -29.08
N ILE A 329 47.92 -10.53 -28.03
CA ILE A 329 46.47 -10.83 -28.09
C ILE A 329 45.70 -9.82 -28.96
N ILE A 330 46.06 -8.54 -28.89
CA ILE A 330 45.41 -7.49 -29.66
C ILE A 330 45.76 -7.59 -31.14
N ASP A 331 46.97 -7.99 -31.49
CA ASP A 331 47.35 -8.24 -32.89
C ASP A 331 46.50 -9.36 -33.53
N LEU A 332 45.87 -10.21 -32.73
CA LEU A 332 44.95 -11.26 -33.18
C LEU A 332 43.48 -10.80 -33.24
N HIS A 333 43.15 -9.61 -32.74
CA HIS A 333 41.78 -9.16 -32.53
C HIS A 333 40.91 -9.26 -33.79
N ASP A 334 41.42 -8.78 -34.92
CA ASP A 334 40.71 -8.78 -36.20
C ASP A 334 40.46 -10.20 -36.73
N HIS A 335 41.34 -11.15 -36.41
CA HIS A 335 41.21 -12.56 -36.83
C HIS A 335 40.01 -13.28 -36.20
N PHE A 336 39.58 -12.85 -35.02
CA PHE A 336 38.48 -13.47 -34.29
C PHE A 336 37.15 -12.74 -34.46
N LEU A 337 37.17 -11.54 -35.02
CA LEU A 337 36.00 -10.66 -35.15
C LEU A 337 35.57 -10.40 -36.59
N SER A 338 36.36 -10.81 -37.58
CA SER A 338 35.94 -11.05 -38.97
C SER A 338 35.02 -12.27 -39.06
#